data_AF-A0A7X2PC56-F1
#
_entry.id   AF-A0A7X2PC56-F1
#
_cell.length_a   1.000
_cell.length_b   1.000
_cell.length_c   1.000
_cell.angle_alpha   90.00
_cell.angle_beta   90.00
_cell.angle_gamma   90.00
#
_symmetry.space_group_name_H-M   'P 1'
#
loop_
_entity.id
_entity.type
_entity.pdbx_description
1 polymer ?
#
loop_
_entity_poly.entity_id
_entity_poly.type
_entity_poly.pdbx_seq_one_letter_code
_entity_poly.pdbx_strand_id
1 'polypeptide(L)' 'MKKYRCVLCGFEVEMESLPEDYVCPICGAGIEDFEEVEE' A
#
# COMPACT_ATOMS: atom_id res chain seq x y z
N MET A 1 12.97 -5.85 3.47
CA MET A 1 11.55 -6.09 3.10
C MET A 1 10.85 -4.77 3.25
N LYS A 2 10.10 -4.32 2.24
CA LYS A 2 9.38 -3.04 2.31
C LYS A 2 7.95 -3.29 2.75
N LYS A 3 7.44 -2.40 3.59
CA LYS A 3 6.04 -2.37 3.99
C LYS A 3 5.40 -1.13 3.38
N TYR A 4 4.15 -1.25 2.98
CA TYR A 4 3.37 -0.14 2.48
C TYR A 4 2.06 -0.09 3.24
N ARG A 5 1.62 1.12 3.60
CA ARG A 5 0.37 1.35 4.30
C ARG A 5 -0.54 2.23 3.47
N CYS A 6 -1.80 1.83 3.31
CA CYS A 6 -2.82 2.67 2.71
C CYS A 6 -3.18 3.81 3.66
N VAL A 7 -3.03 5.06 3.22
CA VAL A 7 -3.27 6.26 4.04
C VAL A 7 -4.77 6.49 4.34
N LEU A 8 -5.66 5.86 3.56
CA LEU A 8 -7.11 6.03 3.68
C LEU A 8 -7.75 5.07 4.69
N CYS A 9 -7.31 3.82 4.73
CA CYS A 9 -7.90 2.78 5.58
C CYS A 9 -6.94 2.12 6.56
N GLY A 10 -5.64 2.39 6.46
CA GLY A 10 -4.61 1.79 7.30
C GLY A 10 -4.24 0.35 6.94
N PHE A 11 -4.67 -0.17 5.79
CA PHE A 11 -4.27 -1.50 5.32
C PHE A 11 -2.77 -1.56 5.05
N GLU A 12 -2.09 -2.56 5.61
CA GLU A 12 -0.65 -2.77 5.46
C GLU A 12 -0.35 -3.98 4.58
N VAL A 13 0.60 -3.84 3.66
CA VAL A 13 1.06 -4.91 2.77
C VAL A 13 2.59 -4.94 2.76
N GLU A 14 3.17 -6.12 2.91
CA GLU A 14 4.61 -6.34 2.81
C GLU A 14 4.96 -6.93 1.44
N MET A 15 5.81 -6.24 0.70
CA MET A 15 6.24 -6.66 -0.64
C MET A 15 7.51 -5.95 -1.07
N GLU A 16 8.20 -6.46 -2.09
CA GLU A 16 9.42 -5.83 -2.60
C GLU A 16 9.12 -4.52 -3.35
N SER A 17 8.01 -4.46 -4.10
CA SER A 17 7.56 -3.27 -4.83
C SER A 17 6.07 -3.37 -5.20
N LEU A 18 5.28 -2.32 -4.94
CA LEU A 18 3.89 -2.23 -5.41
C LEU A 18 3.84 -2.05 -6.95
N PRO A 19 3.06 -2.87 -7.70
CA PRO A 19 2.83 -2.64 -9.13
C PRO A 19 1.98 -1.38 -9.36
N GLU A 20 2.14 -0.71 -10.50
CA GLU A 20 1.49 0.56 -10.81
C GLU A 20 -0.05 0.50 -10.75
N ASP A 21 -0.63 -0.66 -11.05
CA ASP A 21 -2.08 -0.90 -11.03
C ASP A 21 -2.57 -1.49 -9.70
N TYR A 22 -1.76 -1.46 -8.63
CA TYR A 22 -2.15 -2.03 -7.35
C TYR A 22 -3.35 -1.28 -6.77
N VAL A 23 -4.36 -2.04 -6.34
CA VAL A 23 -5.57 -1.53 -5.71
C VAL A 23 -5.68 -2.10 -4.31
N CYS A 24 -5.93 -1.23 -3.32
CA CYS A 24 -6.15 -1.62 -1.94
C CYS A 24 -7.35 -2.59 -1.87
N PRO A 25 -7.17 -3.81 -1.35
CA PRO A 25 -8.25 -4.80 -1.28
C PRO A 25 -9.33 -4.45 -0.25
N ILE A 26 -9.08 -3.45 0.61
CA ILE A 26 -10.01 -3.05 1.68
C ILE A 26 -10.92 -1.90 1.22
N CYS A 27 -10.36 -0.85 0.60
CA CYS A 27 -11.12 0.36 0.24
C CYS A 27 -11.19 0.64 -1.27
N GLY A 28 -10.45 -0.10 -2.10
CA GLY A 28 -10.42 0.12 -3.55
C GLY A 28 -9.56 1.31 -4.00
N ALA A 29 -8.78 1.90 -3.10
CA ALA A 29 -7.86 2.99 -3.41
C ALA A 29 -6.68 2.55 -4.29
N GLY A 30 -6.14 3.46 -5.10
CA GLY A 30 -5.00 3.17 -5.98
C GLY A 30 -3.67 3.16 -5.24
N ILE A 31 -2.58 2.86 -5.96
CA ILE A 31 -1.21 2.89 -5.43
C ILE A 31 -0.81 4.28 -4.91
N GLU A 32 -1.38 5.35 -5.47
CA GLU A 32 -1.13 6.74 -5.06
C GLU A 32 -1.52 7.01 -3.59
N ASP A 33 -2.40 6.19 -3.02
CA ASP A 33 -2.86 6.25 -1.64
C ASP A 33 -2.05 5.35 -0.68
N PHE A 34 -0.87 4.86 -1.10
CA PHE A 34 0.04 4.08 -0.26
C PHE A 34 1.31 4.86 0.12
N GLU A 35 1.73 4.75 1.37
CA GLU A 35 3.01 5.25 1.88
C GLU A 35 3.95 4.08 2.23
N GLU A 36 5.26 4.20 1.96
CA GLU A 36 6.26 3.23 2.44
C GLU A 36 6.42 3.40 3.95
N VAL A 37 6.29 2.30 4.70
CA VAL A 37 6.50 2.25 6.13
C VAL A 37 7.94 1.78 6.37
N GLU A 38 8.78 2.73 6.75
CA GLU A 38 10.11 2.44 7.29
C GLU A 38 9.95 2.00 8.76
N GLU A 39 10.57 0.87 9.14
CA GLU A 39 10.73 0.48 10.55
C GLU A 39 11.79 1.31 11.26
#